data_AF-A0A1J3I850-F1
#
_entry.id   AF-A0A1J3I850-F1
#
_cell.length_a   1.000
_cell.length_b   1.000
_cell.length_c   1.000
_cell.angle_alpha   90.00
_cell.angle_beta   90.00
_cell.angle_gamma   90.00
#
_symmetry.space_group_name_H-M   'P 1'
#
loop_
_entity.id
_entity.type
_entity.pdbx_description
1 polymer ?
#
loop_
_entity_poly.entity_id
_entity_poly.type
_entity_poly.pdbx_seq_one_letter_code
_entity_poly.pdbx_strand_id
1 'polypeptide(L)' 'ILCFFAYENEALLRKLVAQAAIYHIWRQRNNVLHNGHFLQPDFIFKAIYREVINSITARRHRPHFGGLMCLWL' A
#
# COMPACT_ATOMS: atom_id res chain seq x y z
N ILE A 1 -24.81 -3.98 -10.26
CA ILE A 1 -24.34 -2.75 -9.56
C ILE A 1 -23.37 -3.11 -8.43
N LEU A 2 -23.73 -3.95 -7.44
CA LEU A 2 -22.82 -4.33 -6.34
C LEU A 2 -21.50 -5.04 -6.78
N CYS A 3 -21.56 -5.95 -7.76
CA CYS A 3 -20.35 -6.63 -8.28
C CYS A 3 -19.34 -5.68 -8.95
N PHE A 4 -19.81 -4.61 -9.60
CA PHE A 4 -18.94 -3.67 -10.32
C PHE A 4 -18.15 -2.80 -9.33
N PHE A 5 -18.80 -2.33 -8.26
CA PHE A 5 -18.14 -1.62 -7.16
C PHE A 5 -17.13 -2.51 -6.42
N ALA A 6 -17.43 -3.80 -6.19
CA ALA A 6 -16.50 -4.72 -5.56
C ALA A 6 -15.23 -4.96 -6.40
N TYR A 7 -15.38 -5.12 -7.73
CA TYR A 7 -14.26 -5.34 -8.65
C TYR A 7 -13.35 -4.10 -8.81
N GLU A 8 -13.93 -2.90 -8.91
CA GLU A 8 -13.14 -1.66 -8.96
C GLU A 8 -12.34 -1.42 -7.67
N ASN A 9 -12.93 -1.72 -6.51
CA ASN A 9 -12.27 -1.58 -5.22
C ASN A 9 -11.06 -2.53 -5.10
N GLU A 10 -11.16 -3.75 -5.61
CA GLU A 10 -10.05 -4.70 -5.60
C GLU A 10 -8.88 -4.26 -6.50
N ALA A 11 -9.17 -3.73 -7.69
CA ALA A 11 -8.15 -3.18 -8.58
C ALA A 11 -7.46 -1.95 -7.98
N LEU A 12 -8.21 -1.09 -7.27
CA LEU A 12 -7.67 0.06 -6.56
C LEU A 12 -6.74 -0.37 -5.41
N LEU A 13 -7.14 -1.37 -4.62
CA LEU A 13 -6.29 -1.92 -3.56
C LEU A 13 -4.97 -2.45 -4.13
N ARG A 14 -5.02 -3.25 -5.21
CA ARG A 14 -3.83 -3.76 -5.88
C ARG A 14 -2.88 -2.65 -6.34
N LYS A 15 -3.43 -1.57 -6.93
CA LYS A 15 -2.63 -0.41 -7.37
C LYS A 15 -1.96 0.30 -6.19
N LEU A 16 -2.66 0.48 -5.08
CA LEU A 16 -2.10 1.07 -3.85
C LEU A 16 -0.97 0.20 -3.29
N VAL A 17 -1.20 -1.11 -3.16
CA VAL A 17 -0.20 -2.05 -2.65
C VAL A 17 1.02 -2.10 -3.57
N ALA A 18 0.81 -2.15 -4.88
CA ALA A 18 1.91 -2.13 -5.86
C ALA A 18 2.73 -0.84 -5.77
N GLN A 19 2.08 0.32 -5.69
CA GLN A 19 2.78 1.60 -5.54
C GLN A 19 3.60 1.64 -4.24
N ALA A 20 3.02 1.25 -3.11
CA ALA A 20 3.71 1.24 -1.82
C ALA A 20 4.91 0.27 -1.85
N ALA A 21 4.72 -0.94 -2.38
CA ALA A 21 5.79 -1.93 -2.50
C ALA A 21 6.95 -1.45 -3.38
N ILE A 22 6.64 -0.93 -4.59
CA ILE A 22 7.65 -0.39 -5.51
C ILE A 22 8.42 0.75 -4.85
N TYR A 23 7.71 1.70 -4.23
CA TYR A 23 8.32 2.83 -3.54
C TYR A 23 9.28 2.39 -2.43
N HIS A 24 8.84 1.49 -1.55
CA HIS A 24 9.64 1.03 -0.42
C HIS A 24 10.85 0.19 -0.84
N ILE A 25 10.72 -0.64 -1.87
CA ILE A 25 11.83 -1.42 -2.43
C ILE A 25 12.86 -0.48 -3.08
N TRP A 26 12.40 0.47 -3.90
CA TRP A 26 13.27 1.48 -4.50
C TRP A 26 14.00 2.31 -3.44
N ARG A 27 13.28 2.73 -2.39
CA ARG A 27 13.85 3.48 -1.27
C ARG A 27 14.91 2.68 -0.52
N GLN A 28 14.68 1.39 -0.26
CA GLN A 28 15.67 0.50 0.35
C GLN A 28 16.92 0.38 -0.52
N ARG A 29 16.75 0.14 -1.82
CA ARG A 29 17.86 0.03 -2.77
C ARG A 29 18.70 1.32 -2.78
N ASN A 30 18.06 2.48 -2.71
CA ASN A 30 18.77 3.76 -2.62
C ASN A 30 19.46 3.95 -1.25
N ASN A 31 18.85 3.50 -0.16
CA ASN A 31 19.46 3.57 1.17
C ASN A 31 20.74 2.72 1.23
N VAL A 32 20.74 1.55 0.59
CA VAL A 32 21.93 0.72 0.45
C VAL A 32 22.99 1.43 -0.41
N LEU A 33 22.59 2.03 -1.53
CA LEU A 33 23.51 2.71 -2.45
C LEU A 33 24.20 3.92 -1.80
N HIS A 34 23.46 4.75 -1.06
CA HIS A 34 23.97 6.02 -0.53
C HIS A 34 24.47 5.93 0.91
N ASN A 35 23.86 5.09 1.74
CA ASN A 35 24.16 5.01 3.17
C ASN A 35 24.80 3.67 3.56
N GLY A 36 24.94 2.71 2.62
CA GLY A 36 25.47 1.38 2.90
C GLY A 36 24.61 0.54 3.85
N HIS A 37 23.41 1.00 4.19
CA HIS A 37 22.60 0.43 5.25
C HIS A 37 21.42 -0.37 4.69
N PHE A 38 21.34 -1.64 5.08
CA PHE A 38 20.27 -2.54 4.69
C PHE A 38 19.26 -2.68 5.83
N LEU A 39 18.05 -2.14 5.65
CA LEU A 39 16.93 -2.42 6.55
C LEU A 39 16.46 -3.87 6.41
N GLN A 40 16.12 -4.48 7.54
CA GLN A 40 15.55 -5.83 7.59
C GLN A 40 14.21 -5.89 6.80
N PRO A 41 13.95 -6.97 6.05
CA PRO A 41 12.72 -7.09 5.24
C PRO A 41 11.44 -6.91 6.06
N ASP A 42 11.41 -7.38 7.31
CA ASP A 42 10.26 -7.22 8.21
C ASP A 42 9.90 -5.77 8.48
N PHE A 43 10.89 -4.89 8.54
CA PHE A 43 10.67 -3.45 8.72
C PHE A 43 10.04 -2.84 7.47
N ILE A 44 10.52 -3.23 6.29
CA ILE A 44 9.99 -2.79 5.00
C ILE A 44 8.54 -3.27 4.83
N PHE A 45 8.26 -4.54 5.18
CA PHE A 45 6.92 -5.10 5.12
C PHE A 45 5.94 -4.34 6.04
N LYS A 46 6.34 -4.07 7.28
CA LYS A 46 5.54 -3.24 8.21
C LYS A 46 5.35 -1.82 7.70
N ALA A 47 6.35 -1.24 7.02
CA ALA A 47 6.24 0.09 6.44
C ALA A 47 5.22 0.13 5.30
N ILE A 48 5.27 -0.83 4.37
CA ILE A 48 4.29 -0.99 3.29
C ILE A 48 2.89 -1.14 3.88
N TYR A 49 2.73 -2.02 4.88
CA TYR A 49 1.45 -2.25 5.53
C TYR A 49 0.85 -0.97 6.13
N ARG A 50 1.67 -0.19 6.83
CA ARG A 50 1.26 1.10 7.39
C ARG A 50 0.93 2.13 6.30
N GLU A 51 1.71 2.22 5.24
CA GLU A 51 1.46 3.14 4.13
C GLU A 51 0.12 2.87 3.44
N VAL A 52 -0.21 1.59 3.21
CA VAL A 52 -1.49 1.17 2.63
C VAL A 52 -2.65 1.54 3.55
N ILE A 53 -2.57 1.20 4.85
CA ILE A 53 -3.62 1.56 5.83
C ILE A 53 -3.81 3.07 5.93
N ASN A 54 -2.73 3.84 6.01
CA ASN A 54 -2.79 5.29 6.11
C ASN A 54 -3.40 5.88 4.83
N SER A 55 -3.03 5.37 3.66
CA SER A 55 -3.58 5.78 2.37
C SER A 55 -5.07 5.50 2.24
N ILE A 56 -5.55 4.36 2.74
CA ILE A 56 -6.97 4.01 2.77
C ILE A 56 -7.70 4.92 3.76
N THR A 57 -7.19 5.04 4.99
CA THR A 57 -7.79 5.80 6.09
C THR A 57 -7.94 7.28 5.72
N ALA A 58 -6.90 7.89 5.15
CA ALA A 58 -6.92 9.30 4.73
C ALA A 58 -7.99 9.60 3.67
N ARG A 59 -8.35 8.59 2.85
CA ARG A 59 -9.30 8.72 1.74
C ARG A 59 -10.63 8.02 2.01
N ARG A 60 -10.89 7.55 3.24
CA ARG A 60 -12.08 6.76 3.62
C ARG A 60 -13.43 7.41 3.26
N HIS A 61 -13.46 8.74 3.15
CA HIS A 61 -14.67 9.50 2.78
C HIS A 61 -15.01 9.38 1.28
N ARG A 62 -14.09 8.89 0.45
CA ARG A 62 -14.31 8.68 -0.98
C ARG A 62 -15.04 7.34 -1.19
N PRO A 63 -16.03 7.29 -2.10
CA PRO A 63 -16.88 6.11 -2.27
C PRO A 63 -16.08 4.83 -2.63
N HIS A 64 -15.05 4.95 -3.45
CA HIS A 64 -14.18 3.82 -3.84
C HIS A 64 -13.23 3.33 -2.72
N PHE A 65 -13.13 4.05 -1.59
CA PHE A 65 -12.24 3.72 -0.48
C PHE A 65 -12.96 3.08 0.72
N GLY A 66 -14.29 3.16 0.78
CA GLY A 66 -15.07 2.70 1.93
C GLY A 66 -14.94 1.20 2.22
N GLY A 67 -14.75 0.37 1.19
CA GLY A 67 -14.58 -1.08 1.33
C GLY A 67 -13.14 -1.58 1.36
N LEU A 68 -12.15 -0.72 1.07
CA LEU A 68 -10.76 -1.18 0.89
C LEU A 68 -10.11 -1.68 2.18
N MET A 69 -10.48 -1.09 3.33
CA MET A 69 -9.92 -1.55 4.61
C MET A 69 -10.37 -2.97 4.94
N CYS A 70 -11.63 -3.31 4.65
CA CYS A 70 -12.15 -4.66 4.84
C CYS A 70 -11.52 -5.67 3.87
N LEU A 71 -11.09 -5.23 2.69
CA LEU A 71 -10.36 -6.08 1.73
C LEU A 71 -8.88 -6.25 2.08
N TRP A 72 -8.33 -5.38 2.93
CA TRP A 72 -6.92 -5.38 3.31
C TRP A 72 -6.60 -6.22 4.56
N LEU A 73 -7.56 -6.29 5.49
CA LEU A 73 -7.45 -7.07 6.73
C LEU A 73 -7.80 -8.54 6.49
#